data_AF-A0A0P1AKK6-F1
#
_entry.id   AF-A0A0P1AKK6-F1
#
_cell.length_a   1.000
_cell.length_b   1.000
_cell.length_c   1.000
_cell.angle_alpha   90.00
_cell.angle_beta   90.00
_cell.angle_gamma   90.00
#
_symmetry.space_group_name_H-M   'P 1'
#
loop_
_entity.id
_entity.type
_entity.pdbx_description
1 polymer ?
#
loop_
_entity_poly.entity_id
_entity_poly.type
_entity_poly.pdbx_seq_one_letter_code
_entity_poly.pdbx_strand_id
1 'polypeptide(L)'
;MDSTATSGFALIDAMVDGTSQFTVTAGGATTIASGGLSVQGGVTVVDTGVNVAAGNVLISSNTQSGATNTGALVVTGGVGIGLDLRCGGTIFGTVVTTPSDGRLKTTIQDLTSSQMIINQLRPVTYEWRRDKFPSRNFPDGTFPGFLADEVEQVLPGLVTEDVDGWKSLNYVGIIPHLTRALQEVQSELKALQQQILEMHVKLSKTSQI
;
A
#
# COMPACT_ATOMS: atom_id res chain seq x y z
N MET A 1 -44.79 -27.15 -16.02
CA MET A 1 -44.45 -28.08 -17.10
C MET A 1 -43.02 -28.51 -16.85
N ASP A 2 -42.79 -29.81 -16.68
CA ASP A 2 -41.45 -30.38 -16.53
C ASP A 2 -40.95 -30.75 -17.93
N SER A 3 -39.82 -30.17 -18.35
CA SER A 3 -39.22 -30.37 -19.67
C SER A 3 -37.80 -30.87 -19.46
N THR A 4 -37.54 -32.11 -19.89
CA THR A 4 -36.22 -32.77 -19.82
C THR A 4 -35.26 -32.35 -20.95
N ALA A 5 -35.65 -31.39 -21.78
CA ALA A 5 -34.80 -30.86 -22.85
C ALA A 5 -33.76 -29.86 -22.30
N THR A 6 -32.49 -30.22 -22.37
CA THR A 6 -31.34 -29.46 -21.82
C THR A 6 -30.81 -28.36 -22.75
N SER A 7 -31.41 -28.16 -23.93
CA SER A 7 -31.04 -27.09 -24.86
C SER A 7 -32.25 -26.58 -25.65
N GLY A 8 -32.23 -25.29 -25.99
CA GLY A 8 -33.18 -24.68 -26.94
C GLY A 8 -34.41 -24.00 -26.35
N PHE A 9 -34.66 -24.06 -25.04
CA PHE A 9 -35.79 -23.37 -24.40
C PHE A 9 -35.42 -22.77 -23.03
N ALA A 10 -36.01 -21.62 -22.71
CA ALA A 10 -35.95 -21.03 -21.39
C ALA A 10 -37.04 -21.65 -20.49
N LEU A 11 -36.68 -22.02 -19.25
CA LEU A 11 -37.62 -22.44 -18.22
C LEU A 11 -38.51 -21.28 -17.77
N ILE A 12 -37.95 -20.06 -17.72
CA ILE A 12 -38.64 -18.80 -17.49
C ILE A 12 -38.14 -17.81 -18.53
N ASP A 13 -39.06 -17.09 -19.18
CA ASP A 13 -38.75 -15.95 -20.05
C ASP A 13 -39.79 -14.86 -19.81
N ALA A 14 -39.43 -13.86 -19.00
CA ALA A 14 -40.26 -12.69 -18.79
C ALA A 14 -39.91 -11.63 -19.85
N MET A 15 -40.85 -11.36 -20.76
CA MET A 15 -40.69 -10.45 -21.88
C MET A 15 -41.40 -9.11 -21.64
N VAL A 16 -40.83 -8.03 -22.17
CA VAL A 16 -41.48 -6.72 -22.33
C VAL A 16 -41.33 -6.32 -23.80
N ASP A 17 -42.45 -6.01 -24.46
CA ASP A 17 -42.51 -5.68 -25.89
C ASP A 17 -41.76 -6.68 -26.79
N GLY A 18 -41.88 -7.97 -26.48
CA GLY A 18 -41.23 -9.06 -27.22
C GLY A 18 -39.73 -9.23 -26.96
N THR A 19 -39.15 -8.47 -26.02
CA THR A 19 -37.74 -8.59 -25.62
C THR A 19 -37.62 -9.26 -24.25
N SER A 20 -36.86 -10.35 -24.16
CA SER A 20 -36.57 -11.02 -22.88
C SER A 20 -35.84 -10.10 -21.92
N GLN A 21 -36.39 -9.90 -20.73
CA GLN A 21 -35.81 -9.09 -19.66
C GLN A 21 -35.22 -9.95 -18.53
N PHE A 22 -35.83 -11.10 -18.27
CA PHE A 22 -35.36 -12.07 -17.29
C PHE A 22 -35.53 -13.48 -17.85
N THR A 23 -34.42 -14.22 -17.96
CA THR A 23 -34.44 -15.60 -18.44
C THR A 23 -33.81 -16.56 -17.45
N VAL A 24 -34.37 -17.76 -17.36
CA VAL A 24 -33.73 -18.91 -16.71
C VAL A 24 -33.66 -20.03 -17.74
N THR A 25 -32.46 -20.41 -18.15
CA THR A 25 -32.26 -21.48 -19.13
C THR A 25 -32.37 -22.87 -18.49
N ALA A 26 -32.53 -23.92 -19.30
CA ALA A 26 -32.53 -25.31 -18.81
C ALA A 26 -31.26 -25.69 -18.03
N GLY A 27 -30.12 -25.07 -18.35
CA GLY A 27 -28.85 -25.23 -17.62
C GLY A 27 -28.76 -24.44 -16.32
N GLY A 28 -29.83 -23.74 -15.92
CA GLY A 28 -29.89 -22.94 -14.68
C GLY A 28 -29.27 -21.54 -14.79
N ALA A 29 -28.62 -21.21 -15.92
CA ALA A 29 -28.11 -19.86 -16.15
C ALA A 29 -29.27 -18.86 -16.14
N THR A 30 -29.15 -17.87 -15.26
CA THR A 30 -30.14 -16.81 -15.09
C THR A 30 -29.57 -15.51 -15.66
N THR A 31 -30.31 -14.82 -16.51
CA THR A 31 -29.90 -13.54 -17.11
C THR A 31 -30.93 -12.46 -16.81
N ILE A 32 -30.45 -11.31 -16.32
CA ILE A 32 -31.23 -10.06 -16.23
C ILE A 32 -30.69 -9.13 -17.32
N ALA A 33 -31.46 -8.91 -18.39
CA ALA A 33 -31.00 -8.14 -19.55
C ALA A 33 -30.98 -6.63 -19.28
N SER A 34 -31.84 -6.14 -18.37
CA SER A 34 -31.87 -4.75 -17.93
C SER A 34 -32.29 -4.63 -16.45
N GLY A 35 -31.80 -3.60 -15.76
CA GLY A 35 -32.00 -3.43 -14.31
C GLY A 35 -30.90 -4.10 -13.48
N GLY A 36 -31.28 -4.81 -12.40
CA GLY A 36 -30.33 -5.47 -11.51
C GLY A 36 -31.01 -6.38 -10.48
N LEU A 37 -30.20 -7.07 -9.67
CA LEU A 37 -30.66 -7.93 -8.59
C LEU A 37 -30.60 -7.16 -7.25
N SER A 38 -31.74 -7.03 -6.56
CA SER A 38 -31.83 -6.49 -5.19
C SER A 38 -32.29 -7.57 -4.22
N VAL A 39 -31.49 -7.85 -3.20
CA VAL A 39 -31.75 -8.91 -2.20
C VAL A 39 -31.72 -8.30 -0.81
N GLN A 40 -32.78 -8.49 -0.01
CA GLN A 40 -32.85 -7.99 1.37
C GLN A 40 -32.01 -8.83 2.35
N GLY A 41 -31.83 -10.12 2.05
CA GLY A 41 -30.98 -11.04 2.80
C GLY A 41 -29.55 -11.12 2.26
N GLY A 42 -28.90 -12.27 2.44
CA GLY A 42 -27.59 -12.55 1.87
C GLY A 42 -27.66 -13.28 0.53
N VAL A 43 -26.57 -13.23 -0.22
CA VAL A 43 -26.33 -14.10 -1.38
C VAL A 43 -25.16 -15.03 -1.02
N THR A 44 -25.38 -16.33 -1.09
CA THR A 44 -24.32 -17.34 -0.94
C THR A 44 -23.95 -17.88 -2.31
N VAL A 45 -22.68 -17.74 -2.71
CA VAL A 45 -22.12 -18.34 -3.93
C VAL A 45 -21.17 -19.45 -3.52
N VAL A 46 -21.43 -20.68 -3.99
CA VAL A 46 -20.73 -21.89 -3.52
C VAL A 46 -19.58 -22.35 -4.42
N ASP A 47 -19.49 -21.83 -5.65
CA ASP A 47 -18.49 -22.23 -6.65
C ASP A 47 -17.79 -20.99 -7.24
N THR A 48 -17.48 -20.96 -8.55
CA THR A 48 -16.75 -19.99 -9.39
C THR A 48 -16.75 -18.48 -9.04
N GLY A 49 -17.63 -18.02 -8.16
CA GLY A 49 -17.60 -16.70 -7.55
C GLY A 49 -18.44 -15.65 -8.28
N VAL A 50 -18.13 -14.38 -8.03
CA VAL A 50 -18.79 -13.23 -8.67
C VAL A 50 -17.76 -12.54 -9.57
N ASN A 51 -18.03 -12.47 -10.87
CA ASN A 51 -17.24 -11.70 -11.83
C ASN A 51 -17.95 -10.38 -12.16
N VAL A 52 -17.30 -9.25 -11.91
CA VAL A 52 -17.82 -7.91 -12.19
C VAL A 52 -17.01 -7.30 -13.34
N ALA A 53 -17.55 -7.37 -14.56
CA ALA A 53 -16.84 -6.93 -15.76
C ALA A 53 -16.73 -5.39 -15.89
N ALA A 54 -17.70 -4.66 -15.33
CA ALA A 54 -17.73 -3.20 -15.31
C ALA A 54 -18.47 -2.71 -14.06
N GLY A 55 -18.17 -1.48 -13.62
CA GLY A 55 -18.71 -0.91 -12.39
C GLY A 55 -17.85 -1.22 -11.16
N ASN A 56 -18.40 -0.97 -9.98
CA ASN A 56 -17.71 -1.11 -8.69
C ASN A 56 -18.39 -2.13 -7.78
N VAL A 57 -17.62 -2.69 -6.84
CA VAL A 57 -18.15 -3.40 -5.68
C VAL A 57 -18.10 -2.45 -4.49
N LEU A 58 -19.26 -2.08 -3.95
CA LEU A 58 -19.36 -1.26 -2.74
C LEU A 58 -19.76 -2.13 -1.55
N ILE A 59 -18.92 -2.15 -0.51
CA ILE A 59 -19.23 -2.76 0.78
C ILE A 59 -19.56 -1.64 1.76
N SER A 60 -20.86 -1.45 2.06
CA SER A 60 -21.33 -0.35 2.93
C SER A 60 -21.33 -0.69 4.42
N SER A 61 -21.00 -1.92 4.80
CA SER A 61 -20.80 -2.28 6.20
C SER A 61 -19.68 -1.43 6.80
N ASN A 62 -19.91 -0.86 7.98
CA ASN A 62 -18.92 -0.05 8.72
C ASN A 62 -18.22 -0.83 9.83
N THR A 63 -18.40 -2.15 9.88
CA THR A 63 -17.77 -3.01 10.89
C THR A 63 -16.26 -2.99 10.72
N GLN A 64 -15.54 -2.44 11.70
CA GLN A 64 -14.08 -2.45 11.72
C GLN A 64 -13.55 -3.89 11.85
N SER A 65 -12.48 -4.20 11.11
CA SER A 65 -11.77 -5.47 11.28
C SER A 65 -10.88 -5.41 12.53
N GLY A 66 -10.99 -6.44 13.38
CA GLY A 66 -10.06 -6.67 14.50
C GLY A 66 -9.15 -7.89 14.31
N ALA A 67 -9.42 -8.70 13.28
CA ALA A 67 -8.73 -9.94 12.93
C ALA A 67 -9.07 -10.32 11.48
N THR A 68 -8.31 -11.24 10.89
CA THR A 68 -8.48 -11.67 9.48
C THR A 68 -9.84 -12.28 9.15
N ASN A 69 -10.61 -12.69 10.15
CA ASN A 69 -11.95 -13.28 10.03
C ASN A 69 -13.10 -12.35 10.49
N THR A 70 -12.83 -11.05 10.64
CA THR A 70 -13.83 -10.05 11.06
C THR A 70 -13.73 -8.78 10.23
N GLY A 71 -14.81 -8.00 10.19
CA GLY A 71 -14.87 -6.70 9.54
C GLY A 71 -15.89 -6.63 8.41
N ALA A 72 -15.95 -5.49 7.73
CA ALA A 72 -16.85 -5.24 6.61
C ALA A 72 -16.60 -6.18 5.41
N LEU A 73 -15.32 -6.49 5.14
CA LEU A 73 -14.88 -7.46 4.13
C LEU A 73 -13.97 -8.48 4.80
N VAL A 74 -14.31 -9.76 4.65
CA VAL A 74 -13.51 -10.89 5.15
C VAL A 74 -13.05 -11.72 3.95
N VAL A 75 -11.73 -11.92 3.84
CA VAL A 75 -11.13 -12.74 2.79
C VAL A 75 -10.23 -13.77 3.46
N THR A 76 -10.65 -15.03 3.45
CA THR A 76 -9.89 -16.15 4.04
C THR A 76 -8.63 -16.50 3.24
N GLY A 77 -8.63 -16.22 1.94
CA GLY A 77 -7.49 -16.38 1.03
C GLY A 77 -6.66 -15.10 0.89
N GLY A 78 -6.02 -14.95 -0.28
CA GLY A 78 -5.31 -13.73 -0.66
C GLY A 78 -6.18 -12.78 -1.48
N VAL A 79 -5.80 -11.50 -1.50
CA VAL A 79 -6.39 -10.48 -2.38
C VAL A 79 -5.36 -10.09 -3.44
N GLY A 80 -5.69 -10.26 -4.71
CA GLY A 80 -4.91 -9.74 -5.83
C GLY A 80 -5.37 -8.32 -6.17
N ILE A 81 -4.46 -7.36 -6.13
CA ILE A 81 -4.71 -5.95 -6.49
C ILE A 81 -3.70 -5.59 -7.57
N GLY A 82 -4.17 -5.23 -8.76
CA GLY A 82 -3.29 -4.88 -9.89
C GLY A 82 -2.72 -3.45 -9.84
N LEU A 83 -3.29 -2.60 -8.97
CA LEU A 83 -2.96 -1.19 -8.81
C LEU A 83 -2.81 -0.86 -7.32
N ASP A 84 -3.03 0.41 -6.94
CA ASP A 84 -2.82 0.89 -5.58
C ASP A 84 -3.91 0.44 -4.58
N LEU A 85 -3.51 0.22 -3.33
CA LEU A 85 -4.41 0.05 -2.19
C LEU A 85 -4.44 1.34 -1.36
N ARG A 86 -5.59 2.01 -1.28
CA ARG A 86 -5.80 3.15 -0.38
C ARG A 86 -6.46 2.70 0.93
N CYS A 87 -5.74 2.84 2.03
CA CYS A 87 -6.24 2.55 3.37
C CYS A 87 -6.27 3.84 4.20
N GLY A 88 -7.45 4.24 4.70
CA GLY A 88 -7.59 5.39 5.58
C GLY A 88 -7.23 5.12 7.05
N GLY A 89 -6.88 3.87 7.38
CA GLY A 89 -6.52 3.43 8.72
C GLY A 89 -5.18 2.69 8.76
N THR A 90 -5.01 1.82 9.74
CA THR A 90 -3.78 1.05 9.92
C THR A 90 -3.78 -0.22 9.05
N ILE A 91 -2.66 -0.49 8.39
CA ILE A 91 -2.41 -1.76 7.70
C ILE A 91 -1.69 -2.71 8.66
N PHE A 92 -2.30 -3.85 8.96
CA PHE A 92 -1.70 -4.92 9.76
C PHE A 92 -1.19 -6.04 8.85
N GLY A 93 0.07 -6.42 9.02
CA GLY A 93 0.68 -7.53 8.27
C GLY A 93 1.90 -8.08 9.01
N THR A 94 2.15 -9.38 8.86
CA THR A 94 3.34 -10.02 9.47
C THR A 94 4.62 -9.61 8.75
N VAL A 95 4.58 -9.52 7.41
CA VAL A 95 5.70 -9.10 6.56
C VAL A 95 5.16 -8.33 5.35
N VAL A 96 5.82 -7.24 4.97
CA VAL A 96 5.58 -6.52 3.72
C VAL A 96 6.81 -6.68 2.83
N THR A 97 6.66 -7.35 1.69
CA THR A 97 7.74 -7.53 0.72
C THR A 97 7.55 -6.60 -0.47
N THR A 98 8.65 -6.08 -1.00
CA THR A 98 8.66 -5.25 -2.21
C THR A 98 9.58 -5.89 -3.25
N PRO A 99 9.19 -5.92 -4.55
CA PRO A 99 10.05 -6.47 -5.60
C PRO A 99 11.39 -5.74 -5.65
N SER A 100 12.50 -6.48 -5.57
CA SER A 100 13.84 -5.88 -5.50
C SER A 100 14.89 -6.55 -6.38
N ASP A 101 14.51 -7.59 -7.13
CA ASP A 101 15.37 -8.35 -8.05
C ASP A 101 16.08 -7.45 -9.06
N GLY A 102 17.38 -7.69 -9.29
CA GLY A 102 18.21 -6.87 -10.18
C GLY A 102 17.70 -6.84 -11.62
N ARG A 103 16.97 -7.88 -12.08
CA ARG A 103 16.37 -7.92 -13.44
C ARG A 103 15.23 -6.92 -13.62
N LEU A 104 14.66 -6.42 -12.51
CA LEU A 104 13.58 -5.44 -12.52
C LEU A 104 14.11 -4.00 -12.49
N LYS A 105 15.43 -3.81 -12.46
CA LYS A 105 16.07 -2.50 -12.27
C LYS A 105 17.10 -2.26 -13.37
N THR A 106 17.24 -0.99 -13.76
CA THR A 106 18.24 -0.51 -14.72
C THR A 106 18.88 0.75 -14.19
N THR A 107 19.97 1.21 -14.80
CA THR A 107 20.69 2.44 -14.40
C THR A 107 21.07 2.43 -12.91
N ILE A 108 21.68 1.33 -12.46
CA ILE A 108 22.07 1.16 -11.05
C ILE A 108 23.30 2.02 -10.76
N GLN A 109 23.19 2.89 -9.76
CA GLN A 109 24.27 3.74 -9.27
C GLN A 109 24.38 3.61 -7.74
N ASP A 110 25.60 3.75 -7.23
CA ASP A 110 25.84 3.82 -5.80
C ASP A 110 25.27 5.12 -5.23
N LEU A 111 24.65 5.03 -4.05
CA LEU A 111 24.34 6.22 -3.27
C LEU A 111 25.64 6.81 -2.72
N THR A 112 25.79 8.12 -2.79
CA THR A 112 26.95 8.86 -2.28
C THR A 112 26.49 10.09 -1.51
N SER A 113 27.33 10.57 -0.58
CA SER A 113 27.06 11.76 0.22
C SER A 113 25.78 11.63 1.05
N SER A 114 25.41 10.39 1.38
CA SER A 114 24.17 10.12 2.12
C SER A 114 24.24 10.75 3.50
N GLN A 115 25.38 10.74 4.21
CA GLN A 115 25.53 11.42 5.50
C GLN A 115 25.13 12.90 5.42
N MET A 116 25.59 13.61 4.40
CA MET A 116 25.23 15.01 4.16
C MET A 116 23.72 15.17 3.87
N ILE A 117 23.14 14.24 3.12
CA ILE A 117 21.69 14.23 2.82
C ILE A 117 20.88 14.02 4.10
N ILE A 118 21.15 12.98 4.90
CA ILE A 118 20.37 12.75 6.12
C ILE A 118 20.56 13.85 7.17
N ASN A 119 21.73 14.49 7.22
CA ASN A 119 21.96 15.62 8.14
C ASN A 119 21.11 16.86 7.80
N GLN A 120 20.55 16.95 6.59
CA GLN A 120 19.62 18.02 6.21
C GLN A 120 18.16 17.69 6.57
N LEU A 121 17.85 16.44 6.86
CA LEU A 121 16.50 16.04 7.27
C LEU A 121 16.26 16.45 8.73
N ARG A 122 15.04 16.92 9.02
CA ARG A 122 14.61 17.31 10.36
C ARG A 122 13.54 16.34 10.89
N PRO A 123 13.91 15.34 11.70
CA PRO A 123 12.93 14.57 12.44
C PRO A 123 12.15 15.47 13.39
N VAL A 124 10.83 15.29 13.45
CA VAL A 124 9.92 16.05 14.32
C VAL A 124 8.98 15.11 15.06
N THR A 125 8.36 15.64 16.11
CA THR A 125 7.11 15.07 16.64
C THR A 125 5.94 15.96 16.24
N TYR A 126 4.78 15.35 16.00
CA TYR A 126 3.58 16.07 15.60
C TYR A 126 2.33 15.42 16.18
N GLU A 127 1.25 16.19 16.22
CA GLU A 127 -0.10 15.72 16.48
C GLU A 127 -0.98 16.02 15.27
N TRP A 128 -1.92 15.13 14.97
CA TRP A 128 -2.83 15.34 13.86
C TRP A 128 -3.85 16.45 14.15
N ARG A 129 -4.10 17.32 13.18
CA ARG A 129 -5.15 18.37 13.25
C ARG A 129 -6.55 17.77 13.06
N ARG A 130 -6.99 16.96 14.02
CA ARG A 130 -8.27 16.23 13.98
C ARG A 130 -9.48 17.16 13.94
N ASP A 131 -9.39 18.34 14.54
CA ASP A 131 -10.42 19.38 14.52
C ASP A 131 -10.63 19.99 13.13
N LYS A 132 -9.57 20.12 12.34
CA LYS A 132 -9.61 20.66 10.97
C LYS A 132 -9.98 19.61 9.94
N PHE A 133 -9.66 18.35 10.18
CA PHE A 133 -9.85 17.26 9.21
C PHE A 133 -10.57 16.04 9.83
N PRO A 134 -11.81 16.21 10.35
CA PRO A 134 -12.52 15.12 11.02
C PRO A 134 -12.82 13.92 10.11
N SER A 135 -12.98 14.14 8.80
CA SER A 135 -13.22 13.07 7.82
C SER A 135 -12.01 12.17 7.55
N ARG A 136 -10.80 12.58 7.93
CA ARG A 136 -9.57 11.80 7.74
C ARG A 136 -9.37 10.74 8.82
N ASN A 137 -10.15 10.79 9.91
CA ASN A 137 -10.13 9.81 10.99
C ASN A 137 -8.72 9.53 11.57
N PHE A 138 -7.91 10.59 11.71
CA PHE A 138 -6.56 10.45 12.24
C PHE A 138 -6.56 9.99 13.71
N PRO A 139 -5.60 9.16 14.11
CA PRO A 139 -5.47 8.73 15.51
C PRO A 139 -5.10 9.90 16.43
N ASP A 140 -5.45 9.77 17.70
CA ASP A 140 -5.01 10.68 18.75
C ASP A 140 -3.56 10.40 19.18
N GLY A 141 -2.89 11.43 19.69
CA GLY A 141 -1.57 11.34 20.30
C GLY A 141 -0.46 12.06 19.52
N THR A 142 0.74 11.95 20.07
CA THR A 142 1.97 12.52 19.52
C THR A 142 2.76 11.44 18.79
N PHE A 143 3.13 11.72 17.54
CA PHE A 143 3.81 10.78 16.65
C PHE A 143 5.15 11.34 16.17
N PRO A 144 6.22 10.54 16.09
CA PRO A 144 7.45 10.93 15.42
C PRO A 144 7.29 10.82 13.89
N GLY A 145 8.00 11.67 13.15
CA GLY A 145 8.09 11.57 11.70
C GLY A 145 8.79 12.75 11.06
N PHE A 146 8.38 13.08 9.83
CA PHE A 146 8.90 14.20 9.05
C PHE A 146 7.76 15.01 8.45
N LEU A 147 8.03 16.27 8.12
CA LEU A 147 7.17 17.07 7.26
C LEU A 147 7.51 16.79 5.81
N ALA A 148 6.51 16.40 5.01
CA ALA A 148 6.73 16.04 3.61
C ALA A 148 7.33 17.19 2.79
N ASP A 149 6.92 18.43 3.05
CA ASP A 149 7.47 19.63 2.38
C ASP A 149 8.98 19.85 2.66
N GLU A 150 9.44 19.51 3.86
CA GLU A 150 10.87 19.62 4.22
C GLU A 150 11.67 18.48 3.58
N VAL A 151 11.11 17.27 3.56
CA VAL A 151 11.74 16.12 2.90
C VAL A 151 11.84 16.34 1.39
N GLU A 152 10.83 16.94 0.76
CA GLU A 152 10.80 17.20 -0.68
C GLU A 152 12.00 18.03 -1.15
N GLN A 153 12.45 19.00 -0.34
CA GLN A 153 13.60 19.85 -0.65
C GLN A 153 14.92 19.07 -0.70
N VAL A 154 15.00 17.92 -0.02
CA VAL A 154 16.23 17.13 0.14
C VAL A 154 16.18 15.82 -0.65
N LEU A 155 15.03 15.13 -0.63
CA LEU A 155 14.76 13.83 -1.25
C LEU A 155 13.40 13.85 -1.97
N PRO A 156 13.25 14.64 -3.06
CA PRO A 156 11.97 14.82 -3.74
C PRO A 156 11.37 13.51 -4.24
N GLY A 157 12.20 12.55 -4.65
CA GLY A 157 11.75 11.23 -5.11
C GLY A 157 11.08 10.34 -4.05
N LEU A 158 11.09 10.76 -2.77
CA LEU A 158 10.40 10.06 -1.68
C LEU A 158 9.07 10.70 -1.31
N VAL A 159 8.67 11.78 -1.98
CA VAL A 159 7.42 12.49 -1.75
C VAL A 159 6.48 12.24 -2.91
N THR A 160 5.24 11.90 -2.62
CA THR A 160 4.16 11.80 -3.61
C THR A 160 3.08 12.79 -3.23
N GLU A 161 2.54 13.50 -4.21
CA GLU A 161 1.38 14.37 -4.06
C GLU A 161 0.15 13.71 -4.70
N ASP A 162 -0.99 13.74 -4.00
CA ASP A 162 -2.26 13.24 -4.54
C ASP A 162 -3.01 14.31 -5.35
N VAL A 163 -4.16 13.93 -5.92
CA VAL A 163 -4.96 14.81 -6.79
C VAL A 163 -5.47 16.08 -6.11
N ASP A 164 -5.50 16.10 -4.77
CA ASP A 164 -5.96 17.23 -3.96
C ASP A 164 -4.77 18.05 -3.41
N GLY A 165 -3.54 17.73 -3.80
CA GLY A 165 -2.33 18.41 -3.35
C GLY A 165 -1.77 17.91 -2.01
N TRP A 166 -2.28 16.80 -1.46
CA TRP A 166 -1.75 16.27 -0.19
C TRP A 166 -0.49 15.44 -0.43
N LYS A 167 0.57 15.81 0.29
CA LYS A 167 1.85 15.12 0.22
C LYS A 167 1.92 13.95 1.20
N SER A 168 2.49 12.84 0.74
CA SER A 168 2.76 11.62 1.49
C SER A 168 4.21 11.17 1.29
N LEU A 169 4.73 10.39 2.23
CA LEU A 169 6.13 9.96 2.24
C LEU A 169 6.32 8.46 2.03
N ASN A 170 7.26 8.11 1.15
CA ASN A 170 7.88 6.79 1.12
C ASN A 170 8.97 6.69 2.20
N TYR A 171 8.55 6.41 3.44
CA TYR A 171 9.47 6.23 4.58
C TYR A 171 10.51 5.11 4.35
N VAL A 172 10.13 4.03 3.65
CA VAL A 172 11.04 2.89 3.38
C VAL A 172 12.21 3.33 2.48
N GLY A 173 11.98 4.27 1.57
CA GLY A 173 13.01 4.83 0.71
C GLY A 173 14.12 5.60 1.44
N ILE A 174 13.92 5.95 2.72
CA ILE A 174 14.96 6.60 3.54
C ILE A 174 16.01 5.58 4.01
N ILE A 175 15.66 4.29 4.11
CA ILE A 175 16.54 3.23 4.68
C ILE A 175 17.86 3.06 3.92
N PRO A 176 17.90 3.02 2.57
CA PRO A 176 19.16 2.97 1.81
C PRO A 176 20.08 4.17 2.08
N HIS A 177 19.53 5.37 2.23
CA HIS A 177 20.30 6.56 2.60
C HIS A 177 20.90 6.41 4.00
N LEU A 178 20.09 6.02 5.00
CA LEU A 178 20.57 5.79 6.37
C LEU A 178 21.68 4.74 6.40
N THR A 179 21.53 3.66 5.64
CA THR A 179 22.53 2.58 5.52
C THR A 179 23.84 3.13 4.98
N ARG A 180 23.79 3.88 3.88
CA ARG A 180 24.99 4.45 3.27
C ARG A 180 25.64 5.52 4.14
N ALA A 181 24.87 6.37 4.82
CA ALA A 181 25.42 7.33 5.77
C ALA A 181 26.18 6.64 6.91
N LEU A 182 25.65 5.54 7.45
CA LEU A 182 26.34 4.79 8.49
C LEU A 182 27.67 4.21 7.98
N GLN A 183 27.71 3.72 6.74
CA GLN A 183 28.94 3.23 6.11
C GLN A 183 29.96 4.35 5.88
N GLU A 184 29.51 5.53 5.47
CA GLU A 184 30.34 6.73 5.31
C GLU A 184 30.95 7.15 6.66
N VAL A 185 30.11 7.28 7.70
CA VAL A 185 30.56 7.58 9.08
C VAL A 185 31.56 6.54 9.58
N GLN A 186 31.33 5.24 9.35
CA GLN A 186 32.26 4.19 9.75
C GLN A 186 33.62 4.29 9.03
N SER A 187 33.61 4.72 7.77
CA SER A 187 34.83 4.90 6.99
C SER A 187 35.63 6.10 7.49
N GLU A 188 34.97 7.21 7.78
CA GLU A 188 35.58 8.40 8.40
C GLU A 188 36.18 8.08 9.77
N LEU A 189 35.44 7.33 10.60
CA LEU A 189 35.90 6.93 11.93
C LEU A 189 37.18 6.09 11.88
N LYS A 190 37.26 5.13 10.94
CA LYS A 190 38.47 4.32 10.72
C LYS A 190 39.64 5.18 10.26
N ALA A 191 39.41 6.11 9.34
CA ALA A 191 40.43 7.03 8.85
C ALA A 191 40.99 7.91 9.99
N LEU A 192 40.10 8.45 10.84
CA LEU A 192 40.50 9.26 11.99
C LEU A 192 41.30 8.46 13.02
N GLN A 193 40.89 7.22 13.33
CA GLN A 193 41.63 6.34 14.23
C GLN A 193 43.05 6.05 13.71
N GLN A 194 43.20 5.82 12.42
CA GLN A 194 44.50 5.60 11.80
C GLN A 194 45.40 6.84 11.93
N GLN A 195 44.86 8.03 11.69
CA GLN A 195 45.60 9.29 11.87
C GLN A 195 46.04 9.49 13.33
N ILE A 196 45.18 9.16 14.30
CA ILE A 196 45.52 9.23 15.72
C ILE A 196 46.68 8.27 16.05
N LEU A 197 46.65 7.04 15.51
CA LEU A 197 47.72 6.06 15.74
C LEU A 197 49.05 6.54 15.14
N GLU A 198 49.04 7.03 13.91
CA GLU A 198 50.23 7.56 13.25
C GLU A 198 50.81 8.76 14.00
N MET A 199 49.96 9.64 14.52
CA MET A 199 50.37 10.77 15.33
C MET A 199 51.01 10.32 16.65
N HIS A 200 50.44 9.32 17.32
CA HIS A 200 51.04 8.73 18.53
C HIS A 200 52.43 8.13 18.25
N VAL A 201 52.59 7.42 17.14
CA VAL A 201 53.88 6.86 16.72
C VAL A 201 54.92 7.94 16.40
N LYS A 202 54.50 9.06 15.81
CA LYS A 202 55.40 10.20 15.54
C LYS A 202 55.84 10.87 16.85
N LEU A 203 54.91 11.15 17.76
CA LEU A 203 55.21 11.77 19.05
C LEU A 203 56.15 10.92 19.91
N SER A 204 55.96 9.60 19.96
CA SER A 204 56.82 8.71 20.76
C SER A 204 58.27 8.66 20.25
N LYS A 205 58.49 8.83 18.94
CA LYS A 205 59.84 8.92 18.36
C LYS A 205 60.52 10.25 18.67
N THR A 206 59.77 11.36 18.71
CA THR A 206 60.31 12.69 19.01
C THR A 206 60.70 12.84 20.49
N SER A 207 59.99 12.19 21.41
CA SER A 207 60.30 12.23 22.85
C SER A 207 61.49 11.36 23.30
N GLN A 208 62.10 10.60 22.38
CA GLN A 208 63.28 9.74 22.65
C GLN A 208 64.60 10.36 22.17
N ILE A 209 64.57 11.62 21.70
CA ILE A 209 65.72 12.42 21.28
C ILE A 209 65.88 13.57 22.27
#